data_AF-A0A849ZZS0-F1
#
_entry.id   AF-A0A849ZZS0-F1
#
_cell.length_a   1.000
_cell.length_b   1.000
_cell.length_c   1.000
_cell.angle_alpha   90.00
_cell.angle_beta   90.00
_cell.angle_gamma   90.00
#
_symmetry.space_group_name_H-M   'P 1'
#
loop_
_entity.id
_entity.type
_entity.pdbx_description
1 polymer ?
#
loop_
_entity_poly.entity_id
_entity_poly.type
_entity_poly.pdbx_seq_one_letter_code
_entity_poly.pdbx_strand_id
1 'polypeptide(L)'
;NLAAAPQPAPRGPAPAGNGLLEMHILAHLVAHPPLLPWVDSELAKMRFDPIDSEEFEEASNRAIFDAQQEFLYSDAVPSPDDFLSELDDLLQPRAQHLRALIQSLQDLRVEQRHKDIMDCMLRLRRSRLQQQCQRLESLIHSADADTLPTLGQQLARMTQDLQQLQRALFNRSQSSRWMKLS
;
A
#
# COMPACT_ATOMS: atom_id res chain seq x y z
N ASN A 1 -8.58 -55.03 0.39
CA ASN A 1 -8.01 -54.07 1.36
C ASN A 1 -6.89 -53.29 0.69
N LEU A 2 -7.23 -52.19 0.01
CA LEU A 2 -6.26 -51.23 -0.52
C LEU A 2 -6.08 -50.13 0.52
N ALA A 3 -4.86 -50.03 1.06
CA ALA A 3 -4.45 -48.97 1.97
C ALA A 3 -4.39 -47.64 1.20
N ALA A 4 -5.25 -46.68 1.57
CA ALA A 4 -5.19 -45.33 1.05
C ALA A 4 -3.95 -44.63 1.64
N ALA A 5 -3.09 -44.10 0.75
CA ALA A 5 -1.96 -43.27 1.15
C ALA A 5 -2.47 -41.97 1.81
N PRO A 6 -1.78 -41.44 2.83
CA PRO A 6 -2.17 -40.21 3.49
C PRO A 6 -2.08 -39.03 2.51
N GLN A 7 -3.18 -38.30 2.36
CA GLN A 7 -3.21 -37.04 1.62
C GLN A 7 -2.28 -36.02 2.31
N PRO A 8 -1.47 -35.26 1.56
CA PRO A 8 -0.69 -34.18 2.16
C PRO A 8 -1.63 -33.11 2.73
N ALA A 9 -1.35 -32.70 3.97
CA ALA A 9 -2.09 -31.67 4.69
C ALA A 9 -2.20 -30.36 3.86
N PRO A 10 -3.28 -29.57 4.05
CA PRO A 10 -3.39 -28.26 3.43
C PRO A 10 -2.17 -27.41 3.81
N ARG A 11 -1.45 -26.94 2.79
CA ARG A 11 -0.30 -26.04 2.94
C ARG A 11 -0.79 -24.82 3.72
N GLY A 12 -0.04 -24.43 4.75
CA GLY A 12 -0.35 -23.30 5.63
C GLY A 12 -0.55 -21.98 4.86
N PRO A 13 -1.04 -20.93 5.55
CA PRO A 13 -1.40 -19.67 4.94
C PRO A 13 -0.25 -19.11 4.10
N ALA A 14 -0.60 -18.62 2.91
CA ALA A 14 0.29 -17.94 1.97
C ALA A 14 1.14 -16.85 2.66
N PRO A 15 2.33 -16.50 2.12
CA PRO A 15 3.14 -15.41 2.66
C PRO A 15 2.27 -14.17 2.88
N ALA A 16 2.39 -13.56 4.06
CA ALA A 16 1.62 -12.38 4.46
C ALA A 16 1.56 -11.37 3.30
N GLY A 17 0.39 -11.31 2.66
CA GLY A 17 0.19 -10.52 1.44
C GLY A 17 0.26 -9.02 1.69
N ASN A 18 0.13 -8.24 0.61
CA ASN A 18 0.04 -6.79 0.68
C ASN A 18 -1.10 -6.29 1.60
N GLY A 19 -2.09 -7.13 1.88
CA GLY A 19 -3.22 -6.81 2.76
C GLY A 19 -2.83 -6.24 4.14
N LEU A 20 -1.75 -6.70 4.78
CA LEU A 20 -1.31 -6.11 6.05
C LEU A 20 -0.77 -4.68 5.87
N LEU A 21 -0.06 -4.42 4.76
CA LEU A 21 0.44 -3.08 4.45
C LEU A 21 -0.73 -2.15 4.11
N GLU A 22 -1.66 -2.61 3.29
CA GLU A 22 -2.87 -1.88 2.92
C GLU A 22 -3.69 -1.49 4.14
N MET A 23 -3.97 -2.45 5.02
CA MET A 23 -4.68 -2.20 6.26
C MET A 23 -3.94 -1.19 7.14
N HIS A 24 -2.62 -1.28 7.25
CA HIS A 24 -1.85 -0.35 8.06
C HIS A 24 -1.89 1.08 7.49
N ILE A 25 -1.75 1.23 6.17
CA ILE A 25 -1.86 2.51 5.48
C ILE A 25 -3.26 3.10 5.73
N LEU A 26 -4.32 2.34 5.45
CA LEU A 26 -5.69 2.83 5.61
C LEU A 26 -6.02 3.14 7.06
N ALA A 27 -5.54 2.35 8.02
CA ALA A 27 -5.75 2.62 9.44
C ALA A 27 -5.20 4.01 9.84
N HIS A 28 -4.02 4.38 9.34
CA HIS A 28 -3.47 5.73 9.56
C HIS A 28 -4.30 6.81 8.86
N LEU A 29 -4.71 6.59 7.61
CA LEU A 29 -5.46 7.58 6.83
C LEU A 29 -6.85 7.84 7.42
N VAL A 30 -7.58 6.78 7.79
CA VAL A 30 -8.91 6.86 8.40
C VAL A 30 -8.85 7.57 9.76
N ALA A 31 -7.83 7.29 10.58
CA ALA A 31 -7.70 7.92 11.89
C ALA A 31 -7.18 9.36 11.81
N HIS A 32 -6.49 9.72 10.72
CA HIS A 32 -5.90 11.03 10.51
C HIS A 32 -6.10 11.49 9.06
N PRO A 33 -7.32 11.92 8.68
CA PRO A 33 -7.63 12.36 7.31
C PRO A 33 -6.60 13.33 6.69
N PRO A 34 -6.08 14.36 7.39
CA PRO A 34 -5.10 15.29 6.81
C PRO A 34 -3.75 14.67 6.46
N LEU A 35 -3.52 13.39 6.80
CA LEU A 35 -2.29 12.68 6.50
C LEU A 35 -2.15 12.36 5.00
N LEU A 36 -3.25 12.19 4.26
CA LEU A 36 -3.18 11.86 2.83
C LEU A 36 -2.50 12.98 2.00
N PRO A 37 -2.90 14.25 2.09
CA PRO A 37 -2.20 15.34 1.40
C PRO A 37 -0.71 15.43 1.77
N TRP A 38 -0.36 15.10 3.02
CA TRP A 38 1.04 15.05 3.44
C TRP A 38 1.80 13.91 2.76
N VAL A 39 1.22 12.71 2.68
CA VAL A 39 1.85 11.57 1.98
C VAL A 39 2.03 11.89 0.50
N ASP A 40 1.01 12.45 -0.16
CA ASP A 40 1.10 12.81 -1.58
C ASP A 40 2.20 13.85 -1.83
N SER A 41 2.34 14.83 -0.92
CA SER A 41 3.43 15.81 -0.96
C SER A 41 4.80 15.15 -0.82
N GLU A 42 4.96 14.19 0.09
CA GLU A 42 6.22 13.45 0.25
C GLU A 42 6.55 12.55 -0.94
N LEU A 43 5.54 11.90 -1.54
CA LEU A 43 5.70 11.12 -2.77
C LEU A 43 6.13 12.02 -3.93
N ALA A 44 5.50 13.18 -4.09
CA ALA A 44 5.83 14.15 -5.12
C ALA A 44 7.28 14.65 -4.99
N LYS A 45 7.77 14.91 -3.76
CA LYS A 45 9.19 15.27 -3.52
C LYS A 45 10.17 14.20 -4.00
N MET A 46 9.76 12.93 -3.95
CA MET A 46 10.53 11.79 -4.44
C MET A 46 10.28 11.47 -5.92
N ARG A 47 9.47 12.30 -6.61
CA ARG A 47 9.02 12.11 -8.00
C ARG A 47 8.26 10.81 -8.21
N PHE A 48 7.42 10.46 -7.26
CA PHE A 48 6.41 9.42 -7.44
C PHE A 48 5.03 10.05 -7.58
N ASP A 49 4.13 9.33 -8.26
CA ASP A 49 2.74 9.73 -8.38
C ASP A 49 2.04 9.71 -7.00
N PRO A 50 0.97 10.50 -6.80
CA PRO A 50 0.10 10.42 -5.63
C PRO A 50 -0.45 9.01 -5.40
N ILE A 51 -0.98 8.73 -4.21
CA ILE A 51 -1.61 7.43 -3.95
C ILE A 51 -2.89 7.31 -4.76
N ASP A 52 -3.05 6.16 -5.41
CA ASP A 52 -4.25 5.81 -6.17
C ASP A 52 -5.00 4.64 -5.52
N SER A 53 -6.32 4.55 -5.72
CA SER A 53 -7.12 3.46 -5.14
C SER A 53 -6.84 2.12 -5.82
N GLU A 54 -6.37 2.10 -7.07
CA GLU A 54 -5.85 0.88 -7.69
C GLU A 54 -4.64 0.29 -6.93
N GLU A 55 -4.06 1.08 -6.02
CA GLU A 55 -3.11 0.62 -5.03
C GLU A 55 -3.72 -0.11 -3.83
N PHE A 56 -4.95 -0.61 -3.89
CA PHE A 56 -5.46 -1.56 -2.90
C PHE A 56 -6.07 -2.78 -3.57
N GLU A 57 -5.66 -3.98 -3.16
CA GLU A 57 -6.12 -5.26 -3.72
C GLU A 57 -7.56 -5.56 -3.28
N GLU A 58 -7.92 -5.26 -2.03
CA GLU A 58 -9.28 -5.49 -1.53
C GLU A 58 -10.24 -4.39 -1.97
N ALA A 59 -11.40 -4.77 -2.52
CA ALA A 59 -12.40 -3.82 -3.02
C ALA A 59 -12.93 -2.87 -1.94
N SER A 60 -13.09 -3.36 -0.71
CA SER A 60 -13.50 -2.55 0.43
C SER A 60 -12.42 -1.54 0.85
N ASN A 61 -11.14 -1.88 0.69
CA ASN A 61 -10.03 -0.95 0.93
C ASN A 61 -10.03 0.19 -0.09
N ARG A 62 -10.27 -0.13 -1.37
CA ARG A 62 -10.41 0.87 -2.44
C ARG A 62 -11.55 1.83 -2.14
N ALA A 63 -12.73 1.30 -1.85
CA ALA A 63 -13.91 2.11 -1.59
C ALA A 63 -13.72 3.04 -0.37
N ILE A 64 -13.06 2.57 0.70
CA ILE A 64 -12.73 3.41 1.86
C ILE A 64 -11.74 4.51 1.46
N PHE A 65 -10.72 4.21 0.66
CA PHE A 65 -9.76 5.19 0.18
C PHE A 65 -10.41 6.25 -0.72
N ASP A 66 -11.24 5.83 -1.68
CA ASP A 66 -11.98 6.72 -2.58
C ASP A 66 -12.87 7.68 -1.78
N ALA A 67 -13.64 7.14 -0.82
CA ALA A 67 -14.48 7.96 0.07
C ALA A 67 -13.65 8.95 0.91
N GLN A 68 -12.46 8.52 1.36
CA GLN A 68 -11.54 9.38 2.11
C GLN A 68 -11.00 10.53 1.24
N GLN A 69 -10.69 10.26 -0.02
CA GLN A 69 -10.28 11.29 -0.98
C GLN A 69 -11.42 12.28 -1.21
N GLU A 70 -12.62 11.80 -1.51
CA GLU A 70 -13.80 12.66 -1.73
C GLU A 70 -14.09 13.55 -0.51
N PHE A 71 -14.06 12.96 0.69
CA PHE A 71 -14.24 13.69 1.95
C PHE A 71 -13.22 14.82 2.13
N LEU A 72 -11.94 14.58 1.81
CA LEU A 72 -10.87 15.56 1.96
C LEU A 72 -10.94 16.73 0.99
N TYR A 73 -11.58 16.53 -0.16
CA TYR A 73 -11.80 17.58 -1.16
C TYR A 73 -13.16 18.27 -1.02
N SER A 74 -13.94 17.92 0.01
CA SER A 74 -15.12 18.67 0.40
C SER A 74 -14.75 19.97 1.14
N ASP A 75 -15.67 20.94 1.19
CA ASP A 75 -15.46 22.21 1.90
C ASP A 75 -15.47 22.08 3.45
N ALA A 76 -15.67 20.87 3.98
CA ALA A 76 -15.74 20.61 5.41
C ALA A 76 -14.35 20.54 6.07
N VAL A 77 -14.26 20.89 7.35
CA VAL A 77 -13.04 20.65 8.14
C VAL A 77 -12.94 19.15 8.40
N PRO A 78 -11.89 18.46 7.92
CA PRO A 78 -11.88 17.01 7.97
C PRO A 78 -11.65 16.48 9.39
N SER A 79 -12.70 15.89 9.97
CA SER A 79 -12.65 15.16 11.24
C SER A 79 -12.75 13.65 10.99
N PRO A 80 -12.01 12.80 11.73
CA PRO A 80 -12.15 11.34 11.63
C PRO A 80 -13.56 10.84 11.97
N ASP A 81 -14.25 11.49 12.91
CA ASP A 81 -15.60 11.11 13.31
C ASP A 81 -16.62 11.45 12.22
N ASP A 82 -16.47 12.62 11.59
CA ASP A 82 -17.34 13.08 10.51
C ASP A 82 -17.16 12.18 9.27
N PHE A 83 -15.92 11.85 8.90
CA PHE A 83 -15.62 10.91 7.83
C PHE A 83 -16.33 9.57 8.01
N LEU A 84 -16.26 8.98 9.22
CA LEU A 84 -16.91 7.71 9.50
C LEU A 84 -18.44 7.78 9.44
N SER A 85 -19.01 8.94 9.77
CA SER A 85 -20.47 9.13 9.74
C SER A 85 -21.01 9.33 8.31
N GLU A 86 -20.17 9.82 7.40
CA GLU A 86 -20.53 10.01 5.97
C GLU A 86 -20.26 8.76 5.12
N LEU A 87 -19.47 7.82 5.64
CA LEU A 87 -19.14 6.58 4.95
C LEU A 87 -20.36 5.64 4.85
N ASP A 88 -20.50 4.94 3.73
CA ASP A 88 -21.53 3.91 3.52
C ASP A 88 -21.60 2.92 4.69
N ASP A 89 -22.81 2.60 5.15
CA ASP A 89 -23.08 1.70 6.28
C ASP A 89 -22.39 0.34 6.14
N LEU A 90 -22.19 -0.16 4.92
CA LEU A 90 -21.50 -1.43 4.66
C LEU A 90 -19.98 -1.34 4.89
N LEU A 91 -19.40 -0.14 4.77
CA LEU A 91 -17.97 0.11 4.94
C LEU A 91 -17.62 0.57 6.36
N GLN A 92 -18.57 1.18 7.09
CA GLN A 92 -18.37 1.67 8.45
C GLN A 92 -17.75 0.63 9.41
N PRO A 93 -18.21 -0.64 9.49
CA PRO A 93 -17.61 -1.61 10.41
C PRO A 93 -16.13 -1.86 10.12
N ARG A 94 -15.75 -1.87 8.84
CA ARG A 94 -14.35 -2.04 8.42
C ARG A 94 -13.52 -0.80 8.76
N ALA A 95 -14.02 0.39 8.47
CA ALA A 95 -13.32 1.64 8.78
C ALA A 95 -13.15 1.84 10.31
N GLN A 96 -14.16 1.49 11.10
CA GLN A 96 -14.07 1.46 12.56
C GLN A 96 -13.02 0.46 13.04
N HIS A 97 -12.97 -0.74 12.45
CA HIS A 97 -11.92 -1.72 12.77
C HIS A 97 -10.52 -1.18 12.47
N LEU A 98 -10.32 -0.55 11.30
CA LEU A 98 -9.07 0.09 10.91
C LEU A 98 -8.66 1.19 11.90
N ARG A 99 -9.60 2.04 12.32
CA ARG A 99 -9.36 3.07 13.34
C ARG A 99 -8.98 2.47 14.70
N ALA A 100 -9.67 1.41 15.13
CA ALA A 100 -9.37 0.74 16.39
C ALA A 100 -7.96 0.11 16.38
N LEU A 101 -7.53 -0.45 15.24
CA LEU A 101 -6.18 -1.01 15.08
C LEU A 101 -5.10 0.05 15.35
N ILE A 102 -5.22 1.25 14.77
CA ILE A 102 -4.19 2.28 14.99
C ILE A 102 -4.26 2.90 16.38
N GLN A 103 -5.46 3.04 16.96
CA GLN A 103 -5.62 3.52 18.34
C GLN A 103 -4.99 2.58 19.36
N SER A 104 -4.91 1.27 19.06
CA SER A 104 -4.22 0.29 19.90
C SER A 104 -2.70 0.42 19.85
N LEU A 105 -2.14 1.05 18.81
CA LEU A 105 -0.73 1.36 18.72
C LEU A 105 -0.48 2.65 19.52
N GLN A 106 0.06 2.48 20.73
CA GLN A 106 0.43 3.53 21.69
C GLN A 106 0.85 4.84 21.02
N ASP A 107 0.41 6.00 21.54
CA ASP A 107 0.66 7.37 21.06
C ASP A 107 1.97 7.54 20.28
N LEU A 108 1.92 7.18 19.00
CA LEU A 108 3.04 7.36 18.10
C LEU A 108 3.22 8.86 17.95
N ARG A 109 4.45 9.34 18.18
CA ARG A 109 4.82 10.71 17.83
C ARG A 109 4.52 10.93 16.35
N VAL A 110 4.12 12.14 16.00
CA VAL A 110 3.73 12.51 14.63
C VAL A 110 4.80 12.11 13.62
N GLU A 111 6.08 12.32 13.95
CA GLU A 111 7.22 11.97 13.11
C GLU A 111 7.34 10.46 12.87
N GLN A 112 7.04 9.65 13.90
CA GLN A 112 7.08 8.20 13.78
C GLN A 112 5.92 7.71 12.91
N ARG A 113 4.73 8.29 13.07
CA ARG A 113 3.56 8.01 12.20
C ARG A 113 3.86 8.31 10.74
N HIS A 114 4.34 9.53 10.47
CA HIS A 114 4.74 9.99 9.14
C HIS A 114 5.77 9.04 8.52
N LYS A 115 6.74 8.61 9.31
CA LYS A 115 7.74 7.66 8.84
C LYS A 115 7.12 6.31 8.50
N ASP A 116 6.31 5.75 9.40
CA ASP A 116 5.74 4.41 9.26
C ASP A 116 4.81 4.32 8.06
N ILE A 117 3.93 5.31 7.86
CA ILE A 117 3.03 5.31 6.69
C ILE A 117 3.83 5.39 5.38
N MET A 118 4.87 6.21 5.31
CA MET A 118 5.70 6.32 4.10
C MET A 118 6.48 5.03 3.84
N ASP A 119 7.02 4.40 4.87
CA ASP A 119 7.76 3.14 4.72
C ASP A 119 6.81 2.01 4.27
N CYS A 120 5.59 1.96 4.80
CA CYS A 120 4.55 1.04 4.36
C CYS A 120 4.12 1.30 2.92
N MET A 121 3.89 2.56 2.53
CA MET A 121 3.50 2.95 1.18
C MET A 121 4.55 2.57 0.14
N LEU A 122 5.81 2.90 0.40
CA LEU A 122 6.91 2.54 -0.50
C LEU A 122 7.06 1.01 -0.60
N ARG A 123 6.90 0.26 0.50
CA ARG A 123 6.93 -1.21 0.48
C ARG A 123 5.77 -1.80 -0.34
N LEU A 124 4.57 -1.24 -0.22
CA LEU A 124 3.40 -1.66 -0.98
C LEU A 124 3.64 -1.48 -2.49
N ARG A 125 4.07 -0.28 -2.90
CA ARG A 125 4.43 0.01 -4.30
C ARG A 125 5.56 -0.88 -4.81
N ARG A 126 6.58 -1.15 -3.99
CA ARG A 126 7.64 -2.11 -4.34
C ARG A 126 7.07 -3.47 -4.69
N SER A 127 6.22 -3.99 -3.81
CA SER A 127 5.62 -5.31 -3.95
C SER A 127 4.82 -5.40 -5.24
N ARG A 128 4.01 -4.36 -5.54
CA ARG A 128 3.25 -4.28 -6.80
C ARG A 128 4.13 -4.24 -8.03
N LEU A 129 5.12 -3.34 -8.08
CA LEU A 129 6.04 -3.25 -9.21
C LEU A 129 6.77 -4.58 -9.43
N GLN A 130 7.16 -5.27 -8.36
CA GLN A 130 7.76 -6.60 -8.47
C GLN A 130 6.81 -7.64 -9.09
N GLN A 131 5.55 -7.67 -8.64
CA GLN A 131 4.54 -8.55 -9.21
C GLN A 131 4.25 -8.22 -10.69
N GLN A 132 4.19 -6.93 -11.03
CA GLN A 132 3.97 -6.47 -12.41
C GLN A 132 5.15 -6.83 -13.32
N CYS A 133 6.39 -6.64 -12.88
CA CYS A 133 7.58 -7.10 -13.60
C CYS A 133 7.53 -8.60 -13.85
N GLN A 134 7.25 -9.41 -12.83
CA GLN A 134 7.14 -10.88 -12.97
C GLN A 134 6.03 -11.29 -13.95
N ARG A 135 4.92 -10.56 -13.95
CA ARG A 135 3.82 -10.78 -14.91
C ARG A 135 4.25 -10.42 -16.33
N LEU A 136 4.93 -9.30 -16.53
CA LEU A 136 5.45 -8.90 -17.84
C LEU A 136 6.50 -9.88 -18.36
N GLU A 137 7.41 -10.35 -17.51
CA GLU A 137 8.40 -11.38 -17.87
C GLU A 137 7.71 -12.67 -18.33
N SER A 138 6.66 -13.09 -17.63
CA SER A 138 5.83 -14.24 -18.04
C SER A 138 5.16 -14.02 -19.40
N LEU A 139 4.65 -12.81 -19.66
CA LEU A 139 4.03 -12.46 -20.94
C LEU A 139 5.04 -12.38 -22.08
N ILE A 140 6.24 -11.85 -21.83
CA ILE A 140 7.34 -11.78 -22.80
C ILE A 140 7.75 -13.18 -23.24
N HIS A 141 7.74 -14.16 -22.32
CA HIS A 141 8.09 -15.54 -22.65
C HIS A 141 7.14 -16.21 -23.65
N SER A 142 5.88 -15.76 -23.72
CA SER A 142 4.85 -16.28 -24.63
C SER A 142 4.44 -15.30 -25.74
N ALA A 143 5.12 -14.16 -25.85
CA ALA A 143 4.83 -13.11 -26.81
C ALA A 143 5.29 -13.47 -28.22
N ASP A 144 4.57 -12.95 -29.22
CA ASP A 144 5.00 -12.98 -30.61
C ASP A 144 6.01 -11.84 -30.91
N ALA A 145 6.58 -11.85 -32.12
CA ALA A 145 7.60 -10.88 -32.53
C ALA A 145 7.07 -9.43 -32.58
N ASP A 146 5.77 -9.24 -32.81
CA ASP A 146 5.17 -7.91 -32.95
C ASP A 146 4.87 -7.26 -31.60
N THR A 147 4.54 -8.07 -30.58
CA THR A 147 4.24 -7.61 -29.21
C THR A 147 5.48 -7.48 -28.31
N LEU A 148 6.54 -8.24 -28.60
CA LEU A 148 7.77 -8.29 -27.80
C LEU A 148 8.42 -6.91 -27.55
N PRO A 149 8.55 -5.99 -28.54
CA PRO A 149 9.21 -4.70 -28.31
C PRO A 149 8.45 -3.84 -27.29
N THR A 150 7.11 -3.84 -27.36
CA THR A 150 6.25 -3.06 -26.46
C THR A 150 6.35 -3.57 -25.02
N LEU A 151 6.27 -4.89 -24.82
CA LEU A 151 6.40 -5.50 -23.50
C LEU A 151 7.81 -5.30 -22.91
N GLY A 152 8.85 -5.40 -23.74
CA GLY A 152 10.23 -5.13 -23.33
C GLY A 152 10.45 -3.69 -22.87
N GLN A 153 9.87 -2.71 -23.57
CA GLN A 153 9.92 -1.30 -23.15
C GLN A 153 9.18 -1.07 -21.82
N GLN A 154 8.01 -1.69 -21.63
CA GLN A 154 7.27 -1.61 -20.37
C GLN A 154 8.07 -2.20 -19.20
N LEU A 155 8.66 -3.38 -19.39
CA LEU A 155 9.49 -4.02 -18.36
C LEU A 155 10.72 -3.17 -18.00
N ALA A 156 11.38 -2.58 -19.00
CA ALA A 156 12.53 -1.71 -18.77
C ALA A 156 12.15 -0.49 -17.92
N ARG A 157 11.02 0.15 -18.22
CA ARG A 157 10.49 1.28 -17.44
C ARG A 157 10.18 0.87 -15.99
N MET A 158 9.42 -0.20 -15.79
CA MET A 158 9.07 -0.68 -14.45
C MET A 158 10.29 -1.08 -13.62
N THR A 159 11.33 -1.61 -14.27
CA THR A 159 12.60 -1.93 -13.60
C THR A 159 13.32 -0.67 -13.11
N GLN A 160 13.29 0.41 -13.89
CA GLN A 160 13.84 1.70 -13.47
C GLN A 160 13.07 2.28 -12.27
N ASP A 161 11.73 2.23 -12.32
CA ASP A 161 10.86 2.69 -11.23
C ASP A 161 11.13 1.89 -9.94
N LEU A 162 11.29 0.57 -10.07
CA LEU A 162 11.64 -0.31 -8.95
C LEU A 162 12.99 0.05 -8.33
N GLN A 163 14.00 0.34 -9.15
CA GLN A 163 15.33 0.77 -8.68
C GLN A 163 15.26 2.12 -7.95
N GLN A 164 14.49 3.08 -8.47
CA GLN A 164 14.27 4.38 -7.82
C GLN A 164 13.61 4.19 -6.44
N LEU A 165 12.60 3.33 -6.36
CA LEU A 165 11.90 3.04 -5.12
C LEU A 165 12.80 2.33 -4.09
N GLN A 166 13.63 1.38 -4.53
CA GLN A 166 14.61 0.73 -3.65
C GLN A 166 15.63 1.72 -3.07
N ARG A 167 16.09 2.69 -3.88
CA ARG A 167 16.98 3.77 -3.40
C ARG A 167 16.27 4.65 -2.38
N ALA A 168 15.01 5.01 -2.60
CA ALA A 168 14.21 5.79 -1.67
C ALA A 168 14.07 5.09 -0.31
N LEU A 169 13.67 3.80 -0.31
CA LEU A 169 13.59 2.98 0.90
C LEU A 169 14.93 2.88 1.63
N PHE A 170 16.02 2.67 0.89
CA PHE A 170 17.35 2.56 1.47
C PHE A 170 17.78 3.86 2.16
N ASN A 171 17.63 5.01 1.50
CA ASN A 171 17.97 6.32 2.06
C ASN A 171 17.19 6.60 3.35
N ARG A 172 15.89 6.31 3.37
CA ARG A 172 15.03 6.48 4.57
C ARG A 172 15.44 5.57 5.72
N SER A 173 15.81 4.32 5.41
CA SER A 173 16.29 3.37 6.42
C SER A 173 17.61 3.80 7.04
N GLN A 174 18.49 4.46 6.28
CA GLN A 174 19.75 4.99 6.78
C GLN A 174 19.54 6.21 7.67
N SER A 175 18.75 7.20 7.24
CA SER A 175 18.45 8.39 8.06
C SER A 175 17.90 8.02 9.45
N SER A 176 17.13 6.93 9.51
CA SER A 176 16.56 6.39 10.74
C SER A 176 17.57 5.74 11.69
N ARG A 177 18.72 5.27 11.19
CA ARG A 177 19.78 4.68 12.02
C ARG A 177 20.67 5.75 12.65
N TRP A 178 20.89 6.86 11.96
CA TRP A 178 21.69 7.98 12.47
C TRP A 178 21.01 8.70 13.64
N MET A 179 19.68 8.86 13.61
CA MET A 179 18.93 9.49 14.71
C MET A 179 18.85 8.66 16.00
N LYS A 180 19.26 7.38 15.98
CA LYS A 180 19.30 6.53 17.19
C LYS A 180 20.65 6.57 17.91
N LEU A 181 21.66 7.20 17.31
CA LEU A 181 23.03 7.28 17.82
C LEU A 181 23.40 8.68 18.33
N SER A 182 22.47 9.63 18.28
CA SER A 182 22.56 11.00 18.82
C SER A 182 21.64 11.15 20.02
#